data_AF-A0A0L8G6Q3-F1
#
_entry.id   AF-A0A0L8G6Q3-F1
#
_cell.length_a   1.000
_cell.length_b   1.000
_cell.length_c   1.000
_cell.angle_alpha   90.00
_cell.angle_beta   90.00
_cell.angle_gamma   90.00
#
_symmetry.space_group_name_H-M   'P 1'
#
loop_
_entity.id
_entity.type
_entity.pdbx_description
1 polymer ?
#
loop_
_entity_poly.entity_id
_entity_poly.type
_entity_poly.pdbx_seq_one_letter_code
_entity_poly.pdbx_strand_id
1 'polypeptide(L)'
;MTPLPTCPHNSSSNDSIASNSDRPLAGFLSKDIADKYSMKELLPGSSIYIYDEQLHGVRKKAYDKKGKIDGRRMARQLMNIFFKRHELINCSISSSPAAGKTQLNPVLVNSIISYCQVNSTTLKSAIKDAMWSKITSANAKFAKKMKIQQIQQIQR
;
A
#
# COMPACT_ATOMS: atom_id res chain seq x y z
N MET A 1 32.82 -0.35 13.29
CA MET A 1 31.63 -1.04 12.72
C MET A 1 30.46 -0.75 13.64
N THR A 2 29.55 0.14 13.23
CA THR A 2 28.35 0.46 13.99
C THR A 2 27.22 -0.51 13.60
N PRO A 3 26.41 -1.00 14.54
CA PRO A 3 25.31 -1.90 14.21
C PRO A 3 24.24 -1.18 13.38
N LEU A 4 23.74 -1.85 12.33
CA LEU A 4 22.64 -1.37 11.50
C LEU A 4 21.37 -1.21 12.35
N PRO A 5 20.57 -0.16 12.13
CA PRO A 5 19.24 -0.06 12.70
C PRO A 5 18.32 -1.08 12.01
N THR A 6 18.10 -2.21 12.65
CA THR A 6 17.08 -3.19 12.28
C THR A 6 15.70 -2.62 12.60
N CYS A 7 14.86 -2.43 11.57
CA CYS A 7 13.43 -2.28 11.80
C CYS A 7 12.86 -3.64 12.22
N PRO A 8 11.85 -3.67 13.12
CA PRO A 8 11.32 -4.91 13.64
C PRO A 8 10.75 -5.76 12.51
N HIS A 9 11.35 -6.92 12.31
CA HIS A 9 10.72 -8.01 11.58
C HIS A 9 9.50 -8.46 12.38
N ASN A 10 8.30 -8.27 11.83
CA ASN A 10 7.13 -8.98 12.33
C ASN A 10 7.25 -10.45 11.90
N SER A 11 8.05 -11.20 12.65
CA SER A 11 8.08 -12.66 12.63
C SER A 11 7.42 -13.10 13.93
N SER A 12 6.20 -13.62 13.81
CA SER A 12 5.42 -14.31 14.85
C SER A 12 5.17 -13.53 16.14
N SER A 13 3.93 -13.05 16.32
CA SER A 13 3.09 -13.34 17.50
C SER A 13 1.73 -12.67 17.34
N ASN A 14 0.69 -13.42 17.71
CA ASN A 14 -0.63 -12.89 18.02
C ASN A 14 -0.48 -11.82 19.11
N ASP A 15 -0.47 -10.55 18.74
CA ASP A 15 -0.77 -9.48 19.70
C ASP A 15 -1.83 -8.56 19.09
N SER A 16 -3.04 -8.86 19.54
CA SER A 16 -4.27 -8.12 19.43
C SER A 16 -4.10 -6.65 19.80
N ILE A 17 -3.99 -5.79 18.79
CA ILE A 17 -4.45 -4.41 18.91
C ILE A 17 -5.90 -4.41 18.41
N ALA A 18 -6.80 -4.68 19.35
CA ALA A 18 -8.24 -4.60 19.16
C ALA A 18 -8.63 -3.18 18.74
N SER A 19 -8.99 -3.01 17.47
CA SER A 19 -9.70 -1.85 16.97
C SER A 19 -11.09 -2.26 16.51
N ASN A 20 -11.98 -2.64 17.44
CA ASN A 20 -13.45 -2.76 17.31
C ASN A 20 -14.08 -3.25 15.98
N SER A 21 -13.36 -4.04 15.20
CA SER A 21 -13.90 -4.81 14.10
C SER A 21 -13.13 -6.12 14.09
N ASP A 22 -13.82 -7.23 14.37
CA ASP A 22 -13.30 -8.60 14.25
C ASP A 22 -12.84 -8.97 12.83
N ARG A 23 -12.80 -7.99 11.91
CA ARG A 23 -12.49 -8.15 10.50
C ARG A 23 -11.00 -7.91 10.24
N PRO A 24 -10.26 -8.89 9.66
CA PRO A 24 -8.87 -8.71 9.29
C PRO A 24 -8.71 -7.65 8.20
N LEU A 25 -7.56 -7.00 8.16
CA LEU A 25 -7.19 -6.06 7.11
C LEU A 25 -6.90 -6.80 5.79
N ALA A 26 -7.10 -6.10 4.66
CA ALA A 26 -6.69 -6.60 3.36
C ALA A 26 -5.16 -6.74 3.28
N GLY A 27 -4.68 -7.84 2.71
CA GLY A 27 -3.25 -8.17 2.67
C GLY A 27 -3.01 -9.67 2.59
N PHE A 28 -1.85 -10.12 3.07
CA PHE A 28 -1.51 -11.54 3.14
C PHE A 28 -2.33 -12.25 4.20
N LEU A 29 -3.10 -13.25 3.80
CA LEU A 29 -3.95 -14.05 4.69
C LEU A 29 -3.94 -15.52 4.23
N SER A 30 -4.25 -16.43 5.15
CA SER A 30 -4.59 -17.80 4.74
C SER A 30 -5.96 -17.80 4.05
N LYS A 31 -6.16 -18.77 3.16
CA LYS A 31 -7.43 -18.96 2.47
C LYS A 31 -8.60 -19.13 3.45
N ASP A 32 -8.40 -19.92 4.51
CA ASP A 32 -9.45 -20.19 5.50
C ASP A 32 -9.94 -18.91 6.20
N ILE A 33 -9.02 -17.99 6.53
CA ILE A 33 -9.37 -16.69 7.10
C ILE A 33 -10.09 -15.84 6.05
N ALA A 34 -9.56 -15.78 4.83
CA ALA A 34 -10.18 -15.00 3.76
C ALA A 34 -11.62 -15.45 3.47
N ASP A 35 -11.85 -16.77 3.40
CA ASP A 35 -13.16 -17.37 3.16
C ASP A 35 -14.13 -17.04 4.30
N LYS A 36 -13.68 -17.15 5.57
CA LYS A 36 -14.46 -16.78 6.76
C LYS A 36 -14.99 -15.34 6.70
N TYR A 37 -14.20 -14.42 6.16
CA TYR A 37 -14.56 -13.00 6.05
C TYR A 37 -15.06 -12.60 4.66
N SER A 38 -15.35 -13.57 3.77
CA SER A 38 -15.83 -13.34 2.40
C SER A 38 -14.91 -12.41 1.59
N MET A 39 -13.60 -12.54 1.80
CA MET A 39 -12.59 -11.80 1.05
C MET A 39 -12.26 -12.52 -0.25
N LYS A 40 -11.93 -11.76 -1.29
CA LYS A 40 -11.53 -12.29 -2.59
C LYS A 40 -10.03 -12.17 -2.76
N GLU A 41 -9.44 -13.19 -3.36
CA GLU A 41 -8.04 -13.13 -3.75
C GLU A 41 -7.86 -12.08 -4.86
N LEU A 42 -6.89 -11.17 -4.68
CA LEU A 42 -6.62 -10.10 -5.63
C LEU A 42 -6.18 -10.66 -6.98
N LEU A 43 -5.32 -11.68 -6.95
CA LEU A 43 -4.88 -12.47 -8.09
C LEU A 43 -4.83 -13.94 -7.69
N PRO A 44 -5.25 -14.87 -8.56
CA PRO A 44 -5.17 -16.30 -8.27
C PRO A 44 -3.75 -16.73 -7.83
N GLY A 45 -3.64 -17.37 -6.66
CA GLY A 45 -2.39 -17.89 -6.12
C GLY A 45 -1.44 -16.85 -5.51
N SER A 46 -1.89 -15.61 -5.31
CA SER A 46 -1.09 -14.55 -4.67
C SER A 46 -1.14 -14.56 -3.13
N SER A 47 -2.11 -15.25 -2.54
CA SER A 47 -2.45 -15.21 -1.11
C SER A 47 -2.70 -13.80 -0.57
N ILE A 48 -3.03 -12.86 -1.45
CA ILE A 48 -3.37 -11.48 -1.09
C ILE A 48 -4.87 -11.32 -1.25
N TYR A 49 -5.55 -11.02 -0.15
CA TYR A 49 -7.00 -10.96 -0.10
C TYR A 49 -7.50 -9.56 0.18
N ILE A 50 -8.66 -9.24 -0.38
CA ILE A 50 -9.30 -7.93 -0.32
C ILE A 50 -10.82 -8.09 -0.27
N TYR A 51 -11.52 -7.20 0.45
CA TYR A 51 -12.98 -7.24 0.49
C TYR A 51 -13.59 -6.79 -0.84
N ASP A 52 -14.72 -7.39 -1.21
CA ASP A 52 -15.43 -7.05 -2.46
C ASP A 52 -15.87 -5.58 -2.49
N GLU A 53 -16.29 -5.02 -1.35
CA GLU A 53 -16.64 -3.61 -1.21
C GLU A 53 -15.45 -2.68 -1.53
N GLN A 54 -14.24 -3.08 -1.13
CA GLN A 54 -13.02 -2.32 -1.38
C GLN A 54 -12.66 -2.41 -2.87
N LEU A 55 -12.78 -3.59 -3.48
CA LEU A 55 -12.61 -3.77 -4.93
C LEU A 55 -13.62 -2.95 -5.73
N HIS A 56 -14.88 -2.92 -5.32
CA HIS A 56 -15.90 -2.09 -5.94
C HIS A 56 -15.53 -0.60 -5.85
N GLY A 57 -15.08 -0.15 -4.67
CA GLY A 57 -14.58 1.21 -4.47
C GLY A 57 -13.38 1.56 -5.35
N VAL A 58 -12.45 0.62 -5.56
CA VAL A 58 -11.33 0.77 -6.49
C VAL A 58 -11.83 0.93 -7.91
N ARG A 59 -12.72 0.06 -8.39
CA ARG A 59 -13.29 0.11 -9.75
C ARG A 59 -14.05 1.40 -10.01
N LYS A 60 -14.91 1.82 -9.08
CA LYS A 60 -15.67 3.08 -9.18
C LYS A 60 -14.75 4.30 -9.35
N LYS A 61 -13.62 4.32 -8.63
CA LYS A 61 -12.63 5.43 -8.68
C LYS A 61 -11.60 5.29 -9.81
N ALA A 62 -11.62 4.18 -10.55
CA ALA A 62 -10.67 3.88 -11.61
C ALA A 62 -10.96 4.62 -12.92
N TYR A 63 -12.23 4.90 -13.20
CA TYR A 63 -12.66 5.56 -14.43
C TYR A 63 -12.04 6.95 -14.57
N ASP A 64 -11.46 7.26 -15.72
CA ASP A 64 -10.98 8.59 -16.07
C ASP A 64 -12.15 9.50 -16.53
N LYS A 65 -11.82 10.74 -16.90
CA LYS A 65 -12.82 11.70 -17.39
C LYS A 65 -13.48 11.27 -18.71
N LYS A 66 -12.89 10.31 -19.43
CA LYS A 66 -13.37 9.77 -20.70
C LYS A 66 -14.11 8.43 -20.52
N GLY A 67 -14.38 8.02 -19.28
CA GLY A 67 -15.04 6.75 -18.98
C GLY A 67 -14.16 5.51 -19.20
N LYS A 68 -12.85 5.66 -19.37
CA LYS A 68 -11.91 4.53 -19.50
C LYS A 68 -11.30 4.17 -18.16
N ILE A 69 -11.06 2.89 -17.92
CA ILE A 69 -10.42 2.42 -16.69
C ILE A 69 -8.93 2.83 -16.71
N ASP A 70 -8.51 3.64 -15.73
CA ASP A 70 -7.13 4.09 -15.55
C ASP A 70 -6.42 3.29 -14.45
N GLY A 71 -5.48 2.45 -14.85
CA GLY A 71 -4.68 1.61 -13.95
C GLY A 71 -3.87 2.44 -12.94
N ARG A 72 -3.50 3.69 -13.25
CA ARG A 72 -2.82 4.60 -12.32
C ARG A 72 -3.73 4.98 -11.15
N ARG A 73 -5.02 5.20 -11.43
CA ARG A 73 -6.02 5.52 -10.39
C ARG A 73 -6.27 4.28 -9.53
N MET A 74 -6.42 3.11 -10.15
CA MET A 74 -6.56 1.83 -9.44
C MET A 74 -5.40 1.57 -8.49
N ALA A 75 -4.16 1.67 -8.98
CA ALA A 75 -2.96 1.42 -8.18
C ALA A 75 -2.89 2.34 -6.96
N ARG A 76 -3.23 3.63 -7.12
CA ARG A 76 -3.27 4.57 -5.98
C ARG A 76 -4.34 4.21 -4.95
N GLN A 77 -5.47 3.64 -5.35
CA GLN A 77 -6.52 3.18 -4.42
C GLN A 77 -6.09 1.89 -3.72
N LEU A 78 -5.56 0.91 -4.46
CA LEU A 78 -5.05 -0.34 -3.88
C LEU A 78 -3.92 -0.06 -2.88
N MET A 79 -3.03 0.89 -3.16
CA MET A 79 -2.01 1.31 -2.20
C MET A 79 -2.59 1.96 -0.94
N ASN A 80 -3.78 2.59 -0.98
CA ASN A 80 -4.42 3.08 0.25
C ASN A 80 -5.05 1.95 1.08
N ILE A 81 -5.40 0.84 0.43
CA ILE A 81 -6.03 -0.31 1.06
C ILE A 81 -4.98 -1.16 1.75
N PHE A 82 -3.90 -1.50 1.02
CA PHE A 82 -2.88 -2.41 1.52
C PHE A 82 -1.77 -1.74 2.35
N PHE A 83 -1.62 -0.41 2.25
CA PHE A 83 -0.62 0.31 3.03
C PHE A 83 -1.25 1.48 3.78
N LYS A 84 -1.00 1.54 5.07
CA LYS A 84 -1.25 2.71 5.90
C LYS A 84 -0.29 3.81 5.47
N ARG A 85 -0.72 5.05 5.67
CA ARG A 85 0.03 6.24 5.24
C ARG A 85 1.45 6.30 5.81
N HIS A 86 1.65 5.85 7.05
CA HIS A 86 2.97 5.86 7.71
C HIS A 86 3.90 4.78 7.15
N GLU A 87 3.37 3.66 6.66
CA GLU A 87 4.13 2.59 6.01
C GLU A 87 4.66 3.00 4.64
N LEU A 88 4.19 4.11 4.09
CA LEU A 88 4.70 4.67 2.82
C LEU A 88 5.83 5.69 3.03
N ILE A 89 6.09 6.10 4.28
CA ILE A 89 7.15 7.06 4.60
C ILE A 89 8.50 6.34 4.56
N ASN A 90 9.53 6.99 4.01
CA ASN A 90 10.86 6.45 3.80
C ASN A 90 10.86 5.10 3.06
N CYS A 91 9.85 4.85 2.23
CA CYS A 91 9.75 3.61 1.45
C CYS A 91 10.00 3.83 -0.04
N SER A 92 10.12 2.72 -0.77
CA SER A 92 10.47 2.64 -2.19
C SER A 92 9.83 1.40 -2.81
N ILE A 93 9.50 1.45 -4.11
CA ILE A 93 9.14 0.24 -4.88
C ILE A 93 10.32 -0.32 -5.70
N SER A 94 11.48 0.35 -5.67
CA SER A 94 12.72 -0.14 -6.31
C SER A 94 13.28 -1.33 -5.55
N SER A 95 13.80 -2.32 -6.29
CA SER A 95 14.63 -3.41 -5.74
C SER A 95 15.97 -2.91 -5.19
N SER A 96 16.41 -1.73 -5.61
CA SER A 96 17.56 -1.02 -5.03
C SER A 96 17.09 0.36 -4.54
N PRO A 97 16.63 0.46 -3.28
CA PRO A 97 16.25 1.73 -2.68
C PRO A 97 17.44 2.67 -2.49
N ALA A 98 17.21 3.97 -2.62
CA ALA A 98 18.20 4.98 -2.23
C ALA A 98 18.50 4.92 -0.72
N ALA A 99 19.63 5.47 -0.29
CA ALA A 99 20.02 5.53 1.12
C ALA A 99 18.90 6.10 2.00
N GLY A 100 18.65 5.44 3.14
CA GLY A 100 17.58 5.80 4.07
C GLY A 100 16.16 5.41 3.63
N LYS A 101 16.00 4.65 2.53
CA LYS A 101 14.70 4.12 2.09
C LYS A 101 14.63 2.60 2.20
N THR A 102 13.45 2.09 2.54
CA THR A 102 13.17 0.65 2.61
C THR A 102 12.29 0.21 1.43
N GLN A 103 12.54 -0.97 0.88
CA GLN A 103 11.70 -1.53 -0.17
C GLN A 103 10.35 -1.99 0.41
N LEU A 104 9.24 -1.58 -0.21
CA LEU A 104 7.91 -2.14 0.07
C LEU A 104 7.85 -3.61 -0.34
N ASN A 105 7.01 -4.40 0.33
CA ASN A 105 6.88 -5.82 0.05
C ASN A 105 6.72 -6.07 -1.48
N PRO A 106 7.70 -6.72 -2.13
CA PRO A 106 7.75 -6.82 -3.59
C PRO A 106 6.61 -7.68 -4.15
N VAL A 107 6.15 -8.68 -3.40
CA VAL A 107 5.05 -9.56 -3.80
C VAL A 107 3.74 -8.77 -3.83
N LEU A 108 3.47 -7.97 -2.80
CA LEU A 108 2.28 -7.12 -2.72
C LEU A 108 2.31 -6.03 -3.81
N VAL A 109 3.46 -5.38 -4.02
CA VAL A 109 3.66 -4.38 -5.08
C VAL A 109 3.42 -4.99 -6.46
N ASN A 110 4.03 -6.14 -6.75
CA ASN A 110 3.86 -6.83 -8.02
C ASN A 110 2.41 -7.27 -8.23
N SER A 111 1.71 -7.71 -7.18
CA SER A 111 0.31 -8.11 -7.28
C SER A 111 -0.61 -6.94 -7.60
N ILE A 112 -0.37 -5.76 -7.00
CA ILE A 112 -1.09 -4.52 -7.37
C ILE A 112 -0.83 -4.18 -8.84
N ILE A 113 0.42 -4.23 -9.29
CA ILE A 113 0.77 -3.91 -10.68
C ILE A 113 0.09 -4.88 -11.65
N SER A 114 0.23 -6.19 -11.42
CA SER A 114 -0.37 -7.22 -12.24
C SER A 114 -1.89 -7.10 -12.29
N TYR A 115 -2.55 -6.87 -11.15
CA TYR A 115 -3.99 -6.62 -11.12
C TYR A 115 -4.39 -5.42 -11.97
N CYS A 116 -3.65 -4.31 -11.87
CA CYS A 116 -3.91 -3.12 -12.69
C CYS A 116 -3.68 -3.35 -14.19
N GLN A 117 -2.68 -4.15 -14.58
CA GLN A 117 -2.41 -4.49 -15.98
C GLN A 117 -3.49 -5.38 -16.59
N VAL A 118 -4.01 -6.34 -15.82
CA VAL A 118 -5.10 -7.24 -16.29
C VAL A 118 -6.41 -6.47 -16.49
N ASN A 119 -6.66 -5.46 -15.65
CA ASN A 119 -7.94 -4.74 -15.61
C ASN A 119 -7.92 -3.38 -16.32
N SER A 120 -6.82 -2.98 -16.97
CA SER A 120 -6.72 -1.71 -17.69
C SER A 120 -5.73 -1.78 -18.85
N THR A 121 -5.84 -0.87 -19.81
CA THR A 121 -4.87 -0.73 -20.92
C THR A 121 -3.64 0.10 -20.54
N THR A 122 -3.45 0.37 -19.24
CA THR A 122 -2.37 1.25 -18.76
C THR A 122 -1.04 0.50 -18.73
N LEU A 123 0.01 1.12 -19.28
CA LEU A 123 1.36 0.56 -19.27
C LEU A 123 1.89 0.35 -17.85
N LYS A 124 2.66 -0.72 -17.67
CA LYS A 124 3.33 -1.08 -16.41
C LYS A 124 4.16 0.07 -15.83
N SER A 125 4.90 0.79 -16.68
CA SER A 125 5.70 1.95 -16.29
C SER A 125 4.84 3.05 -15.68
N ALA A 126 3.75 3.43 -16.36
CA ALA A 126 2.83 4.45 -15.89
C ALA A 126 2.16 4.06 -14.55
N ILE A 127 1.86 2.78 -14.35
CA ILE A 127 1.38 2.25 -13.06
C ILE A 127 2.44 2.44 -11.97
N LYS A 128 3.69 2.04 -12.23
CA LYS A 128 4.82 2.23 -11.30
C LYS A 128 5.04 3.71 -10.97
N ASP A 129 4.98 4.61 -11.95
CA ASP A 129 5.15 6.05 -11.76
C ASP A 129 4.04 6.62 -10.85
N ALA A 130 2.81 6.13 -10.99
CA ALA A 130 1.71 6.51 -10.13
C ALA A 130 1.90 6.04 -8.68
N MET A 131 2.47 4.85 -8.48
CA MET A 131 2.83 4.33 -7.15
C MET A 131 3.98 5.14 -6.54
N TRP A 132 5.03 5.43 -7.31
CA TRP A 132 6.12 6.31 -6.91
C TRP A 132 5.64 7.69 -6.48
N SER A 133 4.79 8.32 -7.30
CA SER A 133 4.21 9.64 -7.01
C SER A 133 3.45 9.65 -5.68
N LYS A 134 2.77 8.53 -5.35
CA LYS A 134 2.06 8.37 -4.08
C LYS A 134 3.00 8.31 -2.88
N ILE A 135 4.08 7.54 -2.99
CA ILE A 135 5.13 7.42 -1.96
C ILE A 135 5.81 8.78 -1.74
N THR A 136 6.20 9.45 -2.83
CA THR A 136 6.78 10.80 -2.76
C THR A 136 5.84 11.79 -2.09
N SER A 137 4.54 11.75 -2.43
CA SER A 137 3.53 12.58 -1.77
C SER A 137 3.35 12.25 -0.27
N ALA A 138 3.49 10.99 0.12
CA ALA A 138 3.45 10.58 1.53
C ALA A 138 4.61 11.21 2.31
N ASN A 139 5.83 11.11 1.76
CA ASN A 139 7.05 11.69 2.32
C ASN A 139 6.99 13.22 2.41
N ALA A 140 6.61 13.91 1.34
CA ALA A 140 6.54 15.37 1.32
C ALA A 140 5.57 15.92 2.39
N LYS A 141 4.42 15.27 2.54
CA LYS A 141 3.42 15.62 3.58
C LYS A 141 3.91 15.29 4.99
N PHE A 142 4.67 14.21 5.18
CA PHE A 142 5.29 13.90 6.46
C PHE A 142 6.33 14.95 6.85
N ALA A 143 7.24 15.29 5.94
CA ALA A 143 8.24 16.34 6.16
C ALA A 143 7.58 17.69 6.50
N LYS A 144 6.52 18.06 5.78
CA LYS A 144 5.72 19.26 6.11
C LYS A 144 5.13 19.21 7.52
N LYS A 145 4.58 18.06 7.92
CA LYS A 145 4.00 17.88 9.28
C LYS A 145 5.06 18.03 10.36
N MET A 146 6.23 17.40 10.19
CA MET A 146 7.35 17.50 11.14
C MET A 146 7.85 18.94 11.28
N LYS A 147 8.01 19.67 10.16
CA LYS A 147 8.44 21.07 10.17
C LYS A 147 7.47 21.97 10.96
N ILE A 148 6.16 21.78 10.79
CA ILE A 148 5.14 22.56 11.52
C ILE A 148 5.21 22.27 13.03
N GLN A 149 5.38 21.00 13.42
CA GLN A 149 5.48 20.61 14.82
C GLN A 149 6.72 21.19 15.49
N GLN A 150 7.86 21.21 14.80
CA GLN A 150 9.10 21.80 15.31
C GLN A 150 8.97 23.31 15.55
N ILE A 151 8.33 24.05 14.64
CA ILE A 151 8.09 25.50 14.80
C ILE A 151 7.22 25.77 16.04
N GLN A 152 6.17 24.98 16.26
CA GLN A 152 5.27 25.13 17.40
C GLN A 152 5.94 24.84 18.75
N GLN A 153 6.98 24.00 18.77
CA GLN A 153 7.74 23.68 19.98
C GLN A 153 8.74 24.76 20.35
N ILE A 154 9.26 25.52 19.38
CA ILE A 154 10.20 26.64 19.63
C ILE A 154 9.46 27.90 20.12
N GLN A 155 8.17 28.02 19.85
CA GLN A 155 7.32 29.16 20.24
C GLN A 155 6.68 29.01 21.64
N ARG A 156 7.06 27.99 22.40
CA ARG A 156 6.66 27.76 23.79
C ARG A 156 7.87 27.93 24.70
#